data_AF-A0AA38IW99-F1
#
_entry.id   AF-A0AA38IW99-F1
#
_cell.length_a   1.000
_cell.length_b   1.000
_cell.length_c   1.000
_cell.angle_alpha   90.00
_cell.angle_beta   90.00
_cell.angle_gamma   90.00
#
_symmetry.space_group_name_H-M   'P 1'
#
loop_
_entity.id
_entity.type
_entity.pdbx_description
1 polymer ?
#
loop_
_entity_poly.entity_id
_entity_poly.type
_entity_poly.pdbx_seq_one_letter_code
_entity_poly.pdbx_strand_id
1 'polypeptide(L)'
;MFQLTDIEPNSSEFYFFLSYGVIIFLQIFMCCWFGNEVEVKSNNIAYAVYECDWINFSETTKKDLIFFVMKAQRPVKLSALNLVYLSLETFMRIMKSSWSIFALLNQVASDE
;
A
#
# COMPACT_ATOMS: atom_id res chain seq x y z
N MET A 1 8.92 18.01 -2.03
CA MET A 1 8.15 18.79 -3.03
C MET A 1 8.49 20.27 -2.95
N PHE A 2 8.37 20.91 -1.78
CA PHE A 2 8.75 22.32 -1.59
C PHE A 2 10.21 22.63 -1.95
N GLN A 3 11.17 21.80 -1.48
CA GLN A 3 12.59 21.99 -1.83
C GLN A 3 12.93 21.84 -3.32
N LEU A 4 12.04 21.27 -4.14
CA LEU A 4 12.25 21.23 -5.61
C LEU A 4 11.89 22.57 -6.28
N THR A 5 11.17 23.46 -5.58
CA THR A 5 10.72 24.76 -6.10
C THR A 5 11.76 25.85 -5.84
N ASP A 6 12.56 25.74 -4.78
CA ASP A 6 13.60 26.70 -4.41
C ASP A 6 14.92 26.54 -5.20
N ILE A 7 15.11 25.43 -5.92
CA ILE A 7 16.37 25.10 -6.59
C ILE A 7 16.30 25.51 -8.07
N GLU A 8 17.36 26.12 -8.59
CA GLU A 8 17.46 26.49 -9.99
C GLU A 8 17.18 25.29 -10.92
N PRO A 9 16.20 25.42 -11.83
CA PRO A 9 15.91 24.35 -12.78
C PRO A 9 17.13 24.18 -13.69
N ASN A 10 17.66 22.95 -13.76
CA ASN A 10 18.83 22.51 -14.55
C ASN A 10 20.19 22.41 -13.82
N SER A 11 20.23 22.49 -12.49
CA SER A 11 21.43 22.12 -11.70
C SER A 11 21.54 20.59 -11.51
N SER A 12 22.76 20.06 -11.26
CA SER A 12 22.96 18.64 -10.93
C SER A 12 22.21 18.23 -9.65
N GLU A 13 22.16 19.14 -8.67
CA GLU A 13 21.43 18.98 -7.41
C GLU A 13 19.93 18.77 -7.66
N PHE A 14 19.32 19.53 -8.58
CA PHE A 14 17.91 19.36 -8.94
C PHE A 14 17.59 17.95 -9.43
N TYR A 15 18.41 17.38 -10.32
CA TYR A 15 18.22 16.02 -10.82
C TYR A 15 18.38 14.97 -9.71
N PHE A 16 19.30 15.17 -8.77
CA PHE A 16 19.47 14.30 -7.61
C PHE A 16 18.21 14.31 -6.72
N PHE A 17 17.72 15.48 -6.33
CA PHE A 17 16.52 15.59 -5.49
C PHE A 17 15.26 15.07 -6.20
N LEU A 18 15.13 15.30 -7.51
CA LEU A 18 14.02 14.79 -8.31
C LEU A 18 14.05 13.26 -8.36
N SER A 19 15.20 12.67 -8.70
CA SER A 19 15.34 11.21 -8.78
C SER A 19 15.10 10.55 -7.42
N TYR A 20 15.63 11.12 -6.34
CA TYR A 20 15.42 10.64 -4.98
C TYR A 20 13.93 10.66 -4.58
N GLY A 21 13.23 11.77 -4.88
CA GLY A 21 11.79 11.87 -4.64
C GLY A 21 11.00 10.80 -5.39
N VAL A 22 11.28 10.62 -6.69
CA VAL A 22 10.63 9.61 -7.53
C VAL A 22 10.88 8.20 -6.99
N ILE A 23 12.10 7.88 -6.56
CA ILE A 23 12.43 6.57 -5.99
C ILE A 23 11.63 6.31 -4.71
N ILE A 24 11.52 7.29 -3.81
CA ILE A 24 10.72 7.15 -2.59
C ILE A 24 9.24 6.90 -2.92
N PHE A 25 8.67 7.67 -3.85
CA PHE A 25 7.28 7.47 -4.25
C PHE A 25 7.05 6.09 -4.85
N LEU A 26 7.96 5.63 -5.71
CA LEU A 26 7.93 4.29 -6.27
C LEU A 26 8.04 3.21 -5.19
N GLN A 27 8.91 3.39 -4.20
CA GLN A 27 9.06 2.42 -3.12
C GLN A 27 7.80 2.30 -2.27
N ILE A 28 7.18 3.42 -1.90
CA ILE A 28 5.91 3.43 -1.16
C ILE A 28 4.80 2.79 -2.01
N PHE A 29 4.71 3.16 -3.29
CA PHE A 29 3.74 2.57 -4.21
C PHE A 29 3.88 1.05 -4.30
N MET A 30 5.10 0.55 -4.50
CA MET A 30 5.39 -0.88 -4.58
C MET A 30 5.01 -1.59 -3.28
N CYS A 31 5.37 -1.05 -2.11
CA CYS A 31 4.98 -1.62 -0.82
C CYS A 31 3.45 -1.70 -0.64
N CYS A 32 2.72 -0.63 -0.98
CA CYS A 32 1.26 -0.61 -0.92
C CYS A 32 0.62 -1.57 -1.92
N TRP A 33 1.21 -1.70 -3.12
CA TRP A 33 0.75 -2.64 -4.14
C TRP A 33 0.88 -4.09 -3.67
N PHE A 34 2.07 -4.47 -3.19
CA PHE A 34 2.28 -5.82 -2.67
C PHE A 34 1.41 -6.12 -1.45
N GLY A 35 1.21 -5.14 -0.55
CA GLY A 35 0.30 -5.28 0.58
C GLY A 35 -1.15 -5.54 0.15
N ASN A 36 -1.63 -4.80 -0.84
CA ASN A 36 -2.96 -5.00 -1.42
C ASN A 36 -3.10 -6.37 -2.11
N GLU A 37 -2.12 -6.79 -2.90
CA GLU A 37 -2.13 -8.10 -3.56
C GLU A 37 -2.15 -9.26 -2.56
N VAL A 38 -1.39 -9.14 -1.46
CA VAL A 38 -1.41 -10.13 -0.37
C VAL A 38 -2.79 -10.19 0.29
N GLU A 39 -3.42 -9.04 0.53
CA GLU A 39 -4.78 -8.98 1.10
C GLU A 39 -5.81 -9.64 0.17
N VAL A 40 -5.78 -9.31 -1.13
CA VAL A 40 -6.69 -9.89 -2.14
C VAL A 40 -6.51 -11.39 -2.24
N LYS A 41 -5.26 -11.88 -2.37
CA LYS A 41 -4.98 -13.31 -2.44
C LYS A 41 -5.35 -14.03 -1.15
N SER A 42 -5.08 -13.44 0.01
CA SER A 42 -5.47 -13.99 1.32
C SER A 42 -6.98 -14.22 1.38
N ASN A 43 -7.78 -13.31 0.83
CA ASN A 43 -9.23 -13.43 0.82
C ASN A 43 -9.73 -14.56 -0.10
N ASN A 44 -9.03 -14.78 -1.22
CA ASN A 44 -9.36 -15.84 -2.17
C ASN A 44 -9.00 -17.25 -1.66
N ILE A 45 -8.12 -17.40 -0.66
CA ILE A 45 -7.75 -18.72 -0.12
C ILE A 45 -8.98 -19.47 0.41
N ALA A 46 -9.90 -18.78 1.10
CA ALA A 46 -11.10 -19.42 1.63
C ALA A 46 -12.00 -19.98 0.52
N TYR A 47 -12.09 -19.28 -0.62
CA TYR A 47 -12.87 -19.71 -1.77
C TYR A 47 -12.19 -20.88 -2.51
N ALA A 48 -10.86 -20.83 -2.69
CA ALA A 48 -10.10 -21.92 -3.29
C ALA A 48 -10.18 -23.23 -2.48
N VAL A 49 -10.25 -23.13 -1.15
CA VAL A 49 -10.48 -24.28 -0.27
C VAL A 49 -11.89 -24.84 -0.41
N TYR A 50 -12.89 -24.00 -0.68
CA TYR A 50 -14.25 -24.45 -0.94
C TYR A 50 -14.36 -25.19 -2.29
N GLU A 51 -13.63 -24.76 -3.31
CA GLU A 51 -13.58 -25.40 -4.63
C GLU A 51 -12.80 -26.72 -4.67
N CYS A 52 -12.01 -27.04 -3.62
CA CYS A 52 -11.30 -28.30 -3.58
C CYS A 52 -12.26 -29.47 -3.28
N ASP A 53 -11.91 -30.69 -3.67
CA ASP A 53 -12.75 -31.88 -3.47
C ASP A 53 -12.68 -32.39 -2.00
N TRP A 54 -12.95 -31.48 -1.05
CA TRP A 54 -12.82 -31.68 0.38
C TRP A 54 -13.77 -32.76 0.94
N ILE A 55 -14.79 -33.15 0.18
CA ILE A 55 -15.75 -34.19 0.53
C ILE A 55 -15.07 -35.56 0.63
N ASN A 56 -14.06 -35.82 -0.20
CA ASN A 56 -13.32 -37.09 -0.23
C ASN A 56 -12.18 -37.17 0.80
N PHE A 57 -11.93 -36.12 1.58
CA PHE A 57 -10.88 -36.12 2.61
C PHE A 57 -11.29 -36.88 3.88
N SER A 58 -10.26 -37.33 4.62
CA SER A 58 -10.43 -37.93 5.95
C SER A 58 -11.04 -36.92 6.94
N GLU A 59 -11.71 -37.42 7.98
CA GLU A 59 -12.34 -36.54 8.98
C GLU A 59 -11.35 -35.63 9.71
N THR A 60 -10.11 -36.09 9.91
CA THR A 60 -9.04 -35.28 10.50
C THR A 60 -8.68 -34.11 9.58
N THR A 61 -8.44 -34.38 8.29
CA THR A 61 -8.13 -33.34 7.31
C THR A 61 -9.29 -32.37 7.11
N LYS A 62 -10.55 -32.83 7.15
CA LYS A 62 -11.73 -31.95 7.09
C LYS A 62 -11.79 -30.96 8.26
N LYS A 63 -11.53 -31.44 9.49
CA LYS A 63 -11.49 -30.56 10.67
C LYS A 63 -10.37 -29.53 10.56
N ASP A 64 -9.18 -29.95 10.14
CA ASP A 64 -8.04 -29.05 9.93
C ASP A 64 -8.34 -27.99 8.86
N LEU A 65 -9.01 -28.39 7.77
CA LEU A 65 -9.43 -27.50 6.70
C LEU A 65 -10.40 -26.41 7.19
N ILE A 66 -11.36 -26.79 8.03
CA ILE A 66 -12.32 -25.84 8.64
C ILE A 66 -11.60 -24.82 9.55
N PHE A 67 -10.65 -25.28 10.37
CA PHE A 67 -9.83 -24.38 11.19
C PHE A 67 -8.95 -23.46 10.34
N PHE A 68 -8.41 -23.97 9.24
CA PHE A 68 -7.62 -23.20 8.29
C PHE A 68 -8.45 -22.11 7.61
N VAL A 69 -9.66 -22.43 7.12
CA VAL A 69 -10.58 -21.45 6.53
C VAL A 69 -11.00 -20.39 7.55
N MET A 70 -11.33 -20.79 8.78
CA MET A 70 -11.66 -19.84 9.86
C MET A 70 -10.52 -18.84 10.13
N LYS A 71 -9.25 -19.27 10.03
CA LYS A 71 -8.10 -18.37 10.13
C LYS A 71 -7.88 -17.55 8.86
N ALA A 72 -8.02 -18.14 7.68
CA ALA A 72 -7.82 -17.48 6.39
C ALA A 72 -8.89 -16.41 6.09
N GLN A 73 -10.08 -16.53 6.66
CA GLN A 73 -11.13 -15.51 6.63
C GLN A 73 -10.75 -14.21 7.35
N ARG A 74 -9.70 -14.21 8.19
CA ARG A 74 -9.10 -12.98 8.69
C ARG A 74 -8.05 -12.53 7.67
N PRO A 75 -8.36 -11.53 6.82
CA PRO A 75 -7.42 -11.07 5.80
C PRO A 75 -6.12 -10.64 6.47
N VAL A 76 -4.99 -11.10 5.93
CA VAL A 76 -3.67 -10.65 6.34
C VAL A 76 -3.51 -9.21 5.89
N LYS A 77 -3.91 -8.28 6.75
CA LYS A 77 -3.76 -6.85 6.53
C LYS A 77 -2.37 -6.43 6.98
N LEU A 78 -1.48 -6.17 6.03
CA LEU A 78 -0.20 -5.55 6.33
C LEU A 78 -0.46 -4.11 6.79
N SER A 79 -0.26 -3.86 8.08
CA SER A 79 -0.35 -2.51 8.64
C SER A 79 1.04 -1.95 8.86
N ALA A 80 1.28 -0.75 8.33
CA ALA A 80 2.42 0.06 8.71
C ALA A 80 2.12 0.69 10.08
N LEU A 81 2.97 0.38 11.07
CA LEU A 81 2.88 0.89 12.45
C LEU A 81 1.56 0.60 13.20
N ASN A 82 0.74 -0.37 12.77
CA ASN A 82 -0.63 -0.61 13.30
C ASN A 82 -1.59 0.59 13.17
N LEU A 83 -1.19 1.65 12.45
CA LEU A 83 -1.96 2.89 12.30
C LEU A 83 -2.51 3.03 10.87
N VAL A 84 -1.84 2.43 9.89
CA VAL A 84 -2.13 2.64 8.48
C VAL A 84 -2.16 1.30 7.76
N TYR A 85 -3.27 1.00 7.09
CA TYR A 85 -3.34 -0.16 6.21
C TYR A 85 -2.62 0.14 4.90
N LEU A 86 -1.69 -0.72 4.50
CA LEU A 86 -0.95 -0.61 3.25
C LEU A 86 -1.88 -0.98 2.08
N SER A 87 -2.69 -0.01 1.66
CA SER A 87 -3.56 -0.12 0.49
C SER A 87 -3.31 1.02 -0.49
N LEU A 88 -3.71 0.80 -1.75
CA LEU A 88 -3.63 1.82 -2.80
C LEU A 88 -4.45 3.07 -2.43
N GLU A 89 -5.57 2.87 -1.73
CA GLU A 89 -6.42 3.97 -1.25
C GLU A 89 -5.69 4.87 -0.25
N THR A 90 -4.95 4.27 0.69
CA THR A 90 -4.12 5.01 1.63
C THR A 90 -3.02 5.80 0.90
N PHE A 91 -2.36 5.18 -0.08
CA PHE A 91 -1.36 5.87 -0.90
C PHE A 91 -1.95 7.11 -1.58
N MET A 92 -3.14 6.98 -2.19
CA MET A 92 -3.85 8.09 -2.82
C MET A 92 -4.23 9.18 -1.81
N ARG A 93 -4.62 8.81 -0.58
CA ARG A 93 -4.87 9.77 0.50
C ARG A 93 -3.61 10.54 0.87
N ILE A 94 -2.48 9.85 1.03
CA ILE A 94 -1.19 10.50 1.33
C ILE A 94 -0.82 11.47 0.22
N MET A 95 -0.90 11.06 -1.05
CA MET A 95 -0.63 11.94 -2.20
C MET A 95 -1.51 13.20 -2.20
N LYS A 96 -2.82 13.06 -1.98
CA LYS A 96 -3.75 14.19 -1.93
C LYS A 96 -3.40 15.16 -0.80
N SER A 97 -3.10 14.63 0.39
CA SER A 97 -2.68 15.44 1.53
C SER A 97 -1.37 16.17 1.24
N SER A 98 -0.38 15.48 0.67
CA SER A 98 0.89 16.11 0.28
C SER A 98 0.71 17.23 -0.74
N TRP A 99 -0.13 17.02 -1.76
CA TRP A 99 -0.46 18.08 -2.73
C TRP A 99 -1.21 19.25 -2.10
N SER A 100 -2.14 18.97 -1.19
CA SER A 100 -2.90 20.02 -0.49
C SER A 100 -1.98 20.89 0.37
N ILE A 101 -1.05 20.27 1.11
CA ILE A 101 -0.04 21.00 1.90
C ILE A 101 0.86 21.82 0.97
N PHE A 102 1.29 21.25 -0.15
CA PHE A 102 2.11 21.97 -1.14
C PHE A 102 1.38 23.19 -1.72
N ALA A 103 0.12 23.03 -2.14
CA ALA A 103 -0.70 24.12 -2.68
C ALA A 103 -0.89 25.25 -1.66
N LEU A 104 -1.15 24.90 -0.38
CA LEU A 104 -1.26 25.88 0.70
C LEU A 104 0.05 26.65 0.92
N LEU A 105 1.19 25.94 0.99
CA LEU A 105 2.49 26.59 1.16
C LEU A 105 2.83 27.51 -0.01
N ASN A 106 2.53 27.09 -1.24
CA ASN A 106 2.76 27.91 -2.43
C ASN A 106 1.87 29.15 -2.46
N GLN A 107 0.62 29.05 -1.99
CA GLN A 107 -0.28 30.19 -1.87
C GLN A 107 0.23 31.20 -0.83
N VAL A 108 0.64 30.72 0.35
CA VAL A 108 1.21 31.60 1.41
C VAL A 108 2.49 32.29 0.93
N ALA A 109 3.37 31.57 0.22
CA ALA A 109 4.58 32.15 -0.34
C ALA A 109 4.33 33.15 -1.49
N SER A 110 3.16 33.09 -2.15
CA SER A 110 2.77 34.05 -3.19
C SER A 110 2.02 35.28 -2.67
N ASP A 111 1.47 35.19 -1.46
CA ASP A 111 0.77 36.29 -0.79
C ASP A 111 1.73 37.22 0.00
N GLU A 112 3.04 36.91 0.01
CA GLU A 112 4.13 37.68 0.61
C GLU A 112 5.00 38.36 -0.46
#